data_AF-A0A968KJD9-F1
#
_entry.id   AF-A0A968KJD9-F1
#
_cell.length_a   1.000
_cell.length_b   1.000
_cell.length_c   1.000
_cell.angle_alpha   90.00
_cell.angle_beta   90.00
_cell.angle_gamma   90.00
#
_symmetry.space_group_name_H-M   'P 1'
#
loop_
_entity.id
_entity.type
_entity.pdbx_description
1 polymer ?
#
loop_
_entity_poly.entity_id
_entity_poly.type
_entity_poly.pdbx_seq_one_letter_code
_entity_poly.pdbx_strand_id
1 'polypeptide(L)' 'DDVLDIIGDEEKLGKDIGSDLNKKKATYPALYGVDESRRKAENLIEESIACLQPFDHRADPLREIARFFVQRTF' A
#
# COMPACT_ATOMS: atom_id res chain seq x y z
N ASP A 1 0.80 3.81 -0.83
CA ASP A 1 1.06 5.25 -1.06
C ASP A 1 1.99 5.78 0.01
N ASP A 2 1.54 5.98 1.25
CA ASP A 2 2.37 6.54 2.33
C ASP A 2 3.73 5.85 2.56
N VAL A 3 3.78 4.51 2.43
CA VAL A 3 5.02 3.72 2.54
C VAL A 3 5.94 3.98 1.34
N LEU A 4 5.37 4.11 0.13
CA LEU A 4 6.11 4.46 -1.08
C LEU A 4 6.63 5.89 -1.03
N ASP A 5 5.89 6.84 -0.44
CA ASP A 5 6.36 8.23 -0.29
C ASP A 5 7.57 8.39 0.64
N ILE A 6 7.90 7.35 1.43
CA ILE A 6 9.04 7.33 2.36
C ILE A 6 10.17 6.41 1.90
N ILE A 7 9.86 5.25 1.31
CA ILE A 7 10.88 4.28 0.85
C ILE A 7 11.20 4.46 -0.64
N GLY A 8 10.25 4.93 -1.44
CA GLY A 8 10.39 4.94 -2.88
C GLY A 8 11.44 5.95 -3.35
N ASP A 9 12.28 5.50 -4.27
CA ASP A 9 13.18 6.39 -5.02
C ASP A 9 12.39 7.56 -5.62
N GLU A 10 12.94 8.75 -5.43
CA GLU A 10 12.42 10.02 -5.95
C GLU A 10 12.14 9.93 -7.47
N GLU A 11 12.94 9.12 -8.18
CA GLU A 11 12.79 8.81 -9.61
C GLU A 11 11.55 7.96 -9.95
N LYS A 12 11.08 7.08 -9.06
CA LYS A 12 9.89 6.23 -9.29
C LYS A 12 8.58 6.92 -8.96
N LEU A 13 8.58 7.90 -8.06
CA LEU A 13 7.37 8.64 -7.64
C LEU A 13 7.15 9.95 -8.40
N GLY A 14 8.20 10.52 -9.01
CA GLY A 14 8.10 11.78 -9.76
C GLY A 14 7.76 12.99 -8.86
N LYS A 15 8.03 12.89 -7.55
CA LYS A 15 7.80 13.92 -6.52
C LYS A 15 8.86 13.78 -5.41
N ASP A 16 9.25 14.89 -4.78
CA ASP A 16 10.24 14.91 -3.68
C ASP A 16 9.85 13.96 -2.53
N ILE A 17 10.81 13.15 -2.08
CA ILE A 17 10.66 12.25 -0.93
C ILE A 17 10.38 13.11 0.32
N GLY A 18 9.37 12.74 1.11
CA GLY A 18 9.05 13.44 2.36
C GLY A 18 8.21 14.71 2.21
N SER A 19 7.57 14.96 1.06
CA SER A 19 6.63 16.09 0.91
C SER A 19 5.47 16.06 1.94
N ASP A 20 5.12 14.88 2.45
CA ASP A 20 4.09 14.71 3.48
C ASP A 20 4.59 14.94 4.92
N LEU A 21 5.88 14.72 5.21
CA LEU A 21 6.50 15.07 6.49
C LEU A 21 6.45 16.58 6.72
N ASN A 22 6.66 17.37 5.67
CA ASN A 22 6.58 18.83 5.73
C ASN A 22 5.14 19.36 5.91
N LYS A 23 4.10 18.54 5.69
CA LYS A 23 2.69 18.95 5.75
C LYS A 23 1.99 18.58 7.07
N LYS A 24 2.70 18.02 8.07
CA LYS A 24 2.10 17.50 9.32
C LYS A 24 0.91 16.55 9.07
N LYS A 25 0.91 15.82 7.95
CA LYS A 25 -0.11 14.81 7.70
C LYS A 25 0.16 13.60 8.58
N ALA A 26 -0.89 13.08 9.21
CA ALA A 26 -0.83 11.82 9.90
C ALA A 26 -0.84 10.68 8.85
N THR A 27 0.34 10.28 8.39
CA THR A 27 0.52 9.15 7.48
C THR A 27 0.77 7.86 8.26
N TYR A 28 0.49 6.71 7.65
CA TYR A 28 0.67 5.41 8.31
C TYR A 28 2.11 5.21 8.85
N PRO A 29 3.17 5.44 8.06
CA PRO A 29 4.53 5.27 8.56
C PRO A 29 4.92 6.29 9.63
N ALA A 30 4.35 7.51 9.61
CA ALA A 30 4.59 8.49 10.66
C ALA A 30 3.96 8.07 12.01
N LEU A 31 2.88 7.30 11.97
CA LEU A 31 2.17 6.82 13.17
C LEU A 31 2.67 5.47 13.68
N TYR A 32 2.97 4.53 12.78
CA TYR A 32 3.26 3.14 13.12
C TYR A 32 4.70 2.71 12.80
N GLY A 33 5.46 3.54 12.08
CA GLY A 33 6.72 3.13 11.48
C GLY A 33 6.52 2.41 10.14
N VAL A 34 7.58 2.37 9.35
CA VAL A 34 7.56 1.85 7.97
C VAL A 34 7.24 0.36 7.93
N ASP A 35 7.90 -0.44 8.78
CA ASP A 35 7.74 -1.90 8.78
C ASP A 35 6.33 -2.34 9.20
N GLU A 36 5.77 -1.72 10.25
CA GLU A 36 4.39 -2.01 10.66
C GLU A 36 3.36 -1.48 9.67
N SER A 37 3.63 -0.37 9.00
CA SER A 37 2.75 0.13 7.93
C SER A 37 2.71 -0.80 6.73
N ARG A 38 3.85 -1.38 6.36
CA ARG A 38 3.97 -2.42 5.34
C ARG A 38 3.20 -3.67 5.74
N ARG A 39 3.39 -4.18 6.96
CA ARG A 39 2.66 -5.34 7.47
C ARG A 39 1.15 -5.10 7.48
N LYS A 40 0.70 -3.91 7.88
CA LYS A 40 -0.72 -3.52 7.84
C LYS A 40 -1.26 -3.52 6.41
N ALA A 41 -0.49 -3.01 5.44
CA ALA A 41 -0.88 -3.02 4.04
C ALA A 41 -1.03 -4.44 3.48
N GLU A 42 -0.08 -5.34 3.79
CA GLU A 42 -0.17 -6.76 3.43
C GLU A 42 -1.43 -7.42 4.00
N ASN A 43 -1.67 -7.26 5.30
CA ASN A 43 -2.85 -7.84 5.96
C ASN A 43 -4.17 -7.34 5.35
N LEU A 44 -4.28 -6.04 5.07
CA LEU A 44 -5.49 -5.46 4.46
C LEU A 44 -5.75 -6.01 3.06
N ILE A 45 -4.69 -6.27 2.30
CA ILE A 45 -4.82 -6.87 0.97
C ILE A 45 -5.26 -8.33 1.08
N GLU A 46 -4.69 -9.12 2.00
CA GLU A 46 -5.14 -10.48 2.26
C GLU A 46 -6.61 -10.53 2.68
N GLU A 47 -7.03 -9.64 3.58
CA GLU A 47 -8.42 -9.49 3.99
C GLU A 47 -9.33 -9.13 2.81
N SER A 48 -8.89 -8.22 1.94
CA SER A 48 -9.65 -7.86 0.73
C SER A 48 -9.85 -9.06 -0.21
N ILE A 49 -8.82 -9.90 -0.39
CA ILE A 49 -8.89 -11.10 -1.23
C ILE A 49 -9.81 -12.15 -0.56
N ALA A 50 -9.75 -12.28 0.77
CA ALA A 50 -10.63 -13.17 1.53
C ALA A 50 -12.10 -12.77 1.40
N CYS A 51 -12.41 -11.47 1.44
CA CYS A 51 -13.76 -10.94 1.19
C CYS A 51 -14.29 -11.29 -0.20
N LEU A 52 -13.41 -11.54 -1.17
CA LEU A 52 -13.79 -11.92 -2.53
C LEU A 52 -14.04 -13.42 -2.69
N GLN A 53 -13.74 -14.28 -1.70
CA GLN A 53 -13.95 -15.73 -1.78
C GLN A 53 -15.35 -16.14 -2.27
N PRO A 54 -16.46 -15.54 -1.79
CA PRO A 54 -17.81 -15.96 -2.19
C PRO A 54 -18.17 -15.72 -3.66
N PHE A 55 -17.33 -14.99 -4.40
CA PHE A 55 -17.61 -14.60 -5.79
C PHE A 55 -16.95 -15.52 -6.82
N ASP A 56 -16.21 -16.54 -6.37
CA ASP A 56 -15.46 -17.49 -7.22
C ASP A 56 -14.57 -16.74 -8.23
N HIS A 57 -14.30 -17.32 -9.40
CA HIS A 57 -13.50 -16.75 -10.48
C HIS A 57 -14.04 -15.41 -11.04
N ARG A 58 -15.31 -15.07 -10.80
CA ARG A 58 -15.89 -13.81 -11.30
C ARG A 58 -15.25 -12.57 -10.68
N ALA A 59 -14.67 -12.71 -9.48
CA ALA A 59 -13.92 -11.65 -8.82
C ALA A 59 -12.41 -11.67 -9.12
N ASP A 60 -11.93 -12.53 -10.03
CA ASP A 60 -10.51 -12.58 -10.39
C ASP A 60 -9.96 -11.22 -10.82
N PRO A 61 -10.66 -10.39 -11.64
CA PRO A 61 -10.17 -9.05 -11.97
C PRO A 61 -9.91 -8.17 -10.73
N LEU A 62 -10.74 -8.29 -9.69
CA LEU A 62 -10.57 -7.55 -8.44
C LEU A 62 -9.41 -8.09 -7.61
N ARG A 63 -9.22 -9.42 -7.59
CA ARG A 63 -8.06 -10.05 -6.93
C ARG A 63 -6.76 -9.64 -7.60
N GLU A 64 -6.73 -9.55 -8.93
CA GLU A 64 -5.55 -9.10 -9.68
C GLU A 64 -5.22 -7.64 -9.37
N ILE A 65 -6.22 -6.75 -9.27
CA ILE A 65 -6.01 -5.37 -8.82
C ILE A 65 -5.41 -5.34 -7.41
N ALA A 66 -5.94 -6.14 -6.48
CA ALA A 66 -5.42 -6.20 -5.11
C ALA A 66 -3.96 -6.71 -5.08
N ARG A 67 -3.64 -7.75 -5.86
CA ARG A 67 -2.27 -8.29 -6.00
C ARG A 67 -1.31 -7.29 -6.63
N PHE A 68 -1.76 -6.50 -7.60
CA PHE A 68 -0.96 -5.45 -8.22
C PHE A 68 -0.49 -4.40 -7.20
N PHE A 69 -1.32 -4.05 -6.22
CA PHE A 69 -0.92 -3.12 -5.15
C PHE A 69 0.15 -3.71 -4.23
N VAL A 70 0.14 -5.02 -3.97
CA VAL A 70 1.25 -5.70 -3.26
C VAL A 70 2.53 -5.54 -4.07
N GLN A 71 2.51 -5.91 -5.35
CA GLN A 71 3.70 -5.90 -6.21
C GLN A 71 4.32 -4.53 -6.45
N ARG A 72 3.55 -3.43 -6.30
CA ARG A 72 4.10 -2.06 -6.38
C ARG A 72 4.70 -1.56 -5.07
N THR A 73 4.40 -2.21 -3.94
CA THR A 73 4.83 -1.77 -2.61
C THR A 73 6.19 -2.37 -2.21
N PHE A 74 6.73 -3.31 -3.01
CA PHE A 74 8.00 -4.02 -2.84
C PHE A 74 8.79 -4.04 -4.16
#